data_AF-A0A132TDP1-F1
#
_entry.id   AF-A0A132TDP1-F1
#
_cell.length_a   1.000
_cell.length_b   1.000
_cell.length_c   1.000
_cell.angle_alpha   90.00
_cell.angle_beta   90.00
_cell.angle_gamma   90.00
#
_symmetry.space_group_name_H-M   'P 1'
#
loop_
_entity.id
_entity.type
_entity.pdbx_description
1 polymer ?
#
loop_
_entity_poly.entity_id
_entity_poly.type
_entity_poly.pdbx_seq_one_letter_code
_entity_poly.pdbx_strand_id
1 'polypeptide(L)'
;MTDLRNTVGDRIRAIRKTKELTQQQLAELSNLDDAYIGGVERGERNFSIDTLEKIVVALKIQPMELFQNHDDLNEVEAAQRRAIDEYAVTVSELSVKQINTLNRIVREVKGAFVD
;
A
#
# COMPACT_ATOMS: atom_id res chain seq x y z
N MET A 1 -1.33 18.65 10.08
CA MET A 1 -0.38 18.33 9.00
C MET A 1 -0.01 16.86 9.18
N THR A 2 -0.45 15.97 8.30
CA THR A 2 -0.15 14.53 8.46
C THR A 2 1.28 14.29 7.98
N ASP A 3 2.18 13.95 8.90
CA ASP A 3 3.56 13.60 8.59
C ASP A 3 3.57 12.21 7.94
N LEU A 4 4.27 12.06 6.80
CA LEU A 4 4.43 10.77 6.10
C LEU A 4 4.92 9.67 7.06
N ARG A 5 5.74 10.03 8.06
CA ARG A 5 6.21 9.09 9.08
C ARG A 5 5.07 8.54 9.94
N ASN A 6 4.07 9.36 10.28
CA ASN A 6 2.90 8.90 11.03
C ASN A 6 2.09 7.94 10.17
N THR A 7 1.82 8.28 8.92
CA THR A 7 1.07 7.41 7.99
C THR A 7 1.75 6.05 7.82
N VAL A 8 3.06 6.04 7.57
CA VAL A 8 3.81 4.79 7.43
C VAL A 8 3.87 4.03 8.75
N GLY A 9 4.11 4.72 9.87
CA GLY A 9 4.14 4.12 11.21
C GLY A 9 2.81 3.46 11.60
N ASP A 10 1.69 4.12 11.35
CA ASP A 10 0.36 3.60 11.60
C ASP A 10 0.06 2.40 10.69
N ARG A 11 0.50 2.44 9.44
CA ARG A 11 0.35 1.30 8.51
C ARG A 11 1.16 0.09 8.95
N ILE A 12 2.41 0.29 9.38
CA ILE A 12 3.25 -0.76 9.98
C ILE A 12 2.54 -1.38 11.19
N ARG A 13 1.99 -0.54 12.08
CA ARG A 13 1.23 -1.01 13.25
C ARG A 13 0.00 -1.82 12.85
N ALA A 14 -0.77 -1.34 11.88
CA ALA A 14 -1.98 -2.02 11.41
C ALA A 14 -1.64 -3.41 10.87
N ILE A 15 -0.66 -3.51 9.95
CA ILE A 15 -0.22 -4.78 9.37
C ILE A 15 0.38 -5.71 10.42
N ARG A 16 1.14 -5.18 11.38
CA ARG A 16 1.66 -5.99 12.48
C ARG A 16 0.52 -6.63 13.28
N LYS A 17 -0.52 -5.85 13.60
CA LYS A 17 -1.69 -6.32 14.35
C LYS A 17 -2.50 -7.36 13.58
N THR A 18 -2.68 -7.20 12.26
CA THR A 18 -3.40 -8.22 11.45
C THR A 18 -2.63 -9.54 11.37
N LYS A 19 -1.31 -9.51 11.60
CA LYS A 19 -0.44 -10.69 11.72
C LYS A 19 -0.27 -11.19 13.17
N GLU A 20 -1.02 -10.62 14.11
CA GLU A 20 -1.02 -10.99 15.53
C GLU A 20 0.35 -10.88 16.23
N LEU A 21 1.26 -10.04 15.69
CA LEU A 21 2.60 -9.86 16.23
C LEU A 21 2.62 -8.78 17.32
N THR A 22 3.40 -8.98 18.37
CA THR A 22 3.78 -7.92 19.33
C THR A 22 4.88 -7.01 18.74
N GLN A 23 5.09 -5.82 19.31
CA GLN A 23 6.20 -4.95 18.89
C GLN A 23 7.56 -5.62 19.11
N GLN A 24 7.71 -6.35 20.22
CA GLN A 24 8.92 -7.13 20.51
C GLN A 24 9.16 -8.21 19.45
N GLN A 25 8.12 -8.95 19.05
CA GLN A 25 8.25 -9.97 18.00
C GLN A 25 8.63 -9.35 16.65
N LEU A 26 8.07 -8.19 16.29
CA LEU A 26 8.47 -7.48 15.07
C LEU A 26 9.93 -6.99 15.15
N ALA A 27 10.35 -6.48 16.31
CA ALA A 27 11.74 -6.10 16.56
C ALA A 27 12.70 -7.28 16.37
N GLU A 28 12.40 -8.43 16.98
CA GLU A 28 13.18 -9.66 16.81
C GLU A 28 13.27 -10.09 15.33
N LEU A 29 12.13 -10.11 14.62
CA LEU A 29 12.08 -10.50 13.20
C LEU A 29 12.82 -9.53 12.27
N SER A 30 12.85 -8.25 12.60
CA SER A 30 13.50 -7.20 11.80
C SER A 30 14.95 -6.92 12.25
N ASN A 31 15.43 -7.60 13.30
CA ASN A 31 16.71 -7.33 13.94
C ASN A 31 16.86 -5.84 14.32
N LEU A 32 15.83 -5.31 14.99
CA LEU A 32 15.72 -3.94 15.50
C LEU A 32 15.38 -3.99 16.99
N ASP A 33 15.57 -2.85 17.66
CA ASP A 33 15.20 -2.65 19.06
C ASP A 33 13.66 -2.48 19.21
N ASP A 34 13.09 -3.03 20.28
CA ASP A 34 11.65 -3.02 20.55
C ASP A 34 11.10 -1.61 20.78
N ALA A 35 11.82 -0.78 21.54
CA ALA A 35 11.49 0.63 21.75
C ALA A 35 11.65 1.43 20.45
N TYR A 36 12.60 1.05 19.59
CA TYR A 36 12.73 1.63 18.25
C TYR A 36 11.51 1.33 17.38
N ILE A 37 11.05 0.07 17.30
CA ILE A 37 9.82 -0.30 16.59
C ILE A 37 8.62 0.47 17.14
N GLY A 38 8.49 0.57 18.46
CA GLY A 38 7.43 1.35 19.08
C GLY A 38 7.46 2.83 18.66
N GLY A 39 8.65 3.43 18.58
CA GLY A 39 8.83 4.80 18.11
C GLY A 39 8.56 4.98 16.61
N VAL A 40 8.90 3.99 15.77
CA VAL A 40 8.56 3.97 14.33
C VAL A 40 7.04 3.97 14.16
N GLU A 41 6.33 3.10 14.87
CA GLU A 41 4.87 3.02 14.78
C GLU A 41 4.14 4.26 15.28
N ARG A 42 4.75 5.06 16.15
CA ARG A 42 4.20 6.35 16.62
C ARG A 42 4.67 7.53 15.76
N GLY A 43 5.47 7.29 14.72
CA GLY A 43 6.07 8.34 13.88
C GLY A 43 7.11 9.22 14.58
N GLU A 44 7.57 8.81 15.77
CA GLU A 44 8.56 9.52 16.58
C GLU A 44 10.00 9.31 16.10
N ARG A 45 10.23 8.33 15.21
CA ARG A 45 11.54 8.01 14.66
C ARG A 45 11.65 8.47 13.21
N ASN A 46 12.76 9.11 12.89
CA ASN A 46 13.22 9.22 11.52
C ASN A 46 14.01 7.94 11.18
N PHE A 47 13.51 7.14 10.25
CA PHE A 47 14.11 5.86 9.86
C PHE A 47 14.65 5.95 8.42
N SER A 48 15.74 5.23 8.16
CA SER A 48 16.26 5.10 6.79
C SER A 48 15.40 4.14 5.96
N ILE A 49 15.62 4.14 4.65
CA ILE A 49 15.01 3.16 3.74
C ILE A 49 15.45 1.73 4.10
N ASP A 50 16.72 1.52 4.48
CA ASP A 50 17.22 0.19 4.90
C ASP A 50 16.48 -0.34 6.14
N THR A 51 16.17 0.54 7.09
CA THR A 51 15.34 0.18 8.26
C THR A 51 13.92 -0.18 7.83
N LEU A 52 13.35 0.56 6.88
CA LEU A 52 12.03 0.27 6.34
C LEU A 52 12.01 -1.08 5.63
N GLU A 53 13.05 -1.41 4.86
CA GLU A 53 13.23 -2.71 4.20
C GLU A 53 13.23 -3.85 5.21
N LYS A 54 13.99 -3.74 6.31
CA LYS A 54 13.99 -4.74 7.39
C LYS A 54 12.59 -5.00 7.94
N ILE A 55 11.81 -3.93 8.16
CA ILE A 55 10.43 -4.03 8.67
C ILE A 55 9.51 -4.68 7.63
N VAL A 56 9.60 -4.28 6.35
CA VAL A 56 8.82 -4.84 5.25
C VAL A 56 9.08 -6.35 5.10
N VAL A 57 10.35 -6.74 5.12
CA VAL A 57 10.78 -8.15 5.05
C VAL A 57 10.28 -8.93 6.26
N ALA A 58 10.42 -8.38 7.47
CA ALA A 58 9.92 -9.01 8.69
C ALA A 58 8.40 -9.20 8.70
N LEU A 59 7.65 -8.22 8.17
CA LEU A 59 6.20 -8.30 8.00
C LEU A 59 5.79 -9.20 6.84
N LYS A 60 6.71 -9.61 5.94
CA LYS A 60 6.42 -10.40 4.74
C LYS A 60 5.35 -9.74 3.86
N ILE A 61 5.56 -8.48 3.52
CA ILE A 61 4.71 -7.68 2.64
C ILE A 61 5.54 -7.08 1.50
N GLN A 62 4.88 -6.59 0.46
CA GLN A 62 5.53 -5.73 -0.53
C GLN A 62 5.63 -4.29 -0.01
N PRO A 63 6.69 -3.52 -0.35
CA PRO A 63 6.86 -2.14 0.11
C PRO A 63 5.65 -1.23 -0.19
N MET A 64 4.98 -1.47 -1.32
CA MET A 64 3.83 -0.68 -1.76
C MET A 64 2.65 -0.79 -0.79
N GLU A 65 2.51 -1.89 -0.03
CA GLU A 65 1.45 -2.09 0.95
C GLU A 65 1.52 -1.11 2.14
N LEU A 66 2.70 -0.53 2.40
CA LEU A 66 2.89 0.52 3.41
C LEU A 66 2.29 1.87 2.99
N PHE A 67 2.06 2.06 1.69
CA PHE A 67 1.58 3.32 1.11
C PHE A 67 0.17 3.20 0.54
N GLN A 68 -0.47 2.03 0.68
CA GLN A 68 -1.87 1.86 0.32
C GLN A 68 -2.77 2.32 1.46
N ASN A 69 -3.38 3.48 1.29
CA ASN A 69 -4.48 3.92 2.15
C ASN A 69 -5.74 3.12 1.79
N HIS A 70 -6.19 2.28 2.73
CA HIS A 70 -7.46 1.58 2.65
C HIS A 70 -8.54 2.21 3.55
N ASP A 71 -8.14 3.01 4.54
CA ASP A 71 -9.02 3.43 5.63
C ASP A 71 -9.70 4.80 5.40
N ASP A 72 -9.27 5.57 4.40
CA ASP A 72 -9.81 6.91 4.07
C ASP A 72 -10.68 6.94 2.80
N LEU A 73 -10.90 5.80 2.15
CA LEU A 73 -11.69 5.78 0.92
C LEU A 73 -13.17 5.87 1.26
N ASN A 74 -13.86 6.84 0.66
CA ASN A 74 -15.32 6.82 0.67
C ASN A 74 -15.85 5.64 -0.17
N GLU A 75 -17.14 5.32 -0.02
CA GLU A 75 -17.74 4.14 -0.69
C GLU A 75 -17.55 4.18 -2.23
N VAL A 76 -17.58 5.37 -2.83
CA VAL A 76 -17.37 5.55 -4.27
C VAL A 76 -15.92 5.28 -4.64
N GLU A 77 -14.97 5.83 -3.90
CA GLU A 77 -13.53 5.62 -4.14
C GLU A 77 -13.14 4.15 -3.95
N ALA A 78 -13.70 3.48 -2.92
CA ALA A 78 -13.50 2.06 -2.70
C ALA A 78 -14.09 1.23 -3.85
N ALA A 79 -15.27 1.58 -4.37
CA ALA A 79 -15.87 0.92 -5.52
C ALA A 79 -15.05 1.12 -6.80
N GLN A 80 -14.58 2.34 -7.05
CA GLN A 80 -13.69 2.64 -8.18
C GLN A 80 -12.38 1.84 -8.08
N ARG A 81 -11.78 1.76 -6.88
CA ARG A 81 -10.56 1.00 -6.67
C ARG A 81 -10.77 -0.48 -6.96
N ARG A 82 -11.85 -1.08 -6.47
CA ARG A 82 -12.21 -2.48 -6.78
C ARG A 82 -12.36 -2.71 -8.28
N ALA A 83 -13.02 -1.81 -9.00
CA ALA A 83 -13.18 -1.90 -10.44
C ALA A 83 -11.84 -1.79 -11.20
N ILE A 84 -10.92 -0.93 -10.73
CA ILE A 84 -9.57 -0.81 -11.29
C ILE A 84 -8.77 -2.10 -11.05
N ASP A 85 -8.81 -2.64 -9.84
CA ASP A 85 -8.08 -3.86 -9.48
C ASP A 85 -8.59 -5.07 -10.29
N GLU A 86 -9.91 -5.21 -10.47
CA GLU A 86 -10.53 -6.23 -11.33
C GLU A 86 -10.13 -6.07 -12.81
N TYR A 87 -10.14 -4.83 -13.32
CA TYR A 87 -9.71 -4.55 -14.68
C TYR A 87 -8.22 -4.86 -14.88
N ALA A 88 -7.37 -4.54 -13.91
CA ALA A 88 -5.94 -4.82 -13.97
C ALA A 88 -5.65 -6.33 -14.09
N VAL A 89 -6.37 -7.17 -13.34
CA VAL A 89 -6.29 -8.64 -13.45
C VAL A 89 -6.64 -9.08 -14.87
N THR A 90 -7.78 -8.62 -15.39
CA THR A 90 -8.25 -8.97 -16.74
C THR A 90 -7.25 -8.56 -17.83
N VAL A 91 -6.69 -7.35 -17.72
CA VAL A 91 -5.76 -6.80 -18.72
C VAL A 91 -4.41 -7.50 -18.68
N SER A 92 -4.00 -8.05 -17.53
CA SER A 92 -2.71 -8.74 -17.38
C SER A 92 -2.57 -9.99 -18.26
N GLU A 93 -3.70 -10.58 -18.68
CA GLU A 93 -3.74 -11.78 -19.54
C GLU A 93 -3.74 -11.44 -21.05
N LEU A 94 -3.81 -10.16 -21.41
CA LEU A 94 -3.96 -9.72 -22.80
C LEU A 94 -2.63 -9.43 -23.49
N SER A 95 -2.61 -9.62 -24.82
CA SER A 95 -1.48 -9.18 -25.63
C SER A 95 -1.39 -7.65 -25.72
N VAL A 96 -0.17 -7.13 -25.90
CA VAL A 96 0.10 -5.69 -26.09
C VAL A 96 -0.80 -5.07 -27.18
N LYS A 97 -1.09 -5.80 -28.27
CA LYS A 97 -1.99 -5.34 -29.34
C LYS A 97 -3.44 -5.16 -28.87
N GLN A 98 -3.94 -6.10 -28.07
CA GLN A 98 -5.28 -6.01 -27.48
C GLN A 98 -5.35 -4.84 -26.48
N ILE A 99 -4.33 -4.68 -25.63
CA ILE A 99 -4.24 -3.56 -24.68
C ILE A 99 -4.28 -2.22 -25.41
N ASN A 100 -3.52 -2.07 -26.51
CA ASN A 100 -3.53 -0.85 -27.31
C ASN A 100 -4.90 -0.55 -27.94
N THR A 101 -5.63 -1.60 -28.34
CA THR A 101 -6.98 -1.46 -28.88
C THR A 101 -7.96 -1.03 -27.80
N LEU A 102 -7.90 -1.64 -26.61
CA LEU A 102 -8.69 -1.22 -25.44
C LEU A 102 -8.42 0.24 -25.07
N ASN A 103 -7.16 0.64 -25.02
CA ASN A 103 -6.78 2.02 -24.73
C ASN A 103 -7.32 3.04 -25.76
N ARG A 104 -7.53 2.62 -27.01
CA ARG A 104 -8.19 3.46 -28.03
C ARG A 104 -9.69 3.58 -27.74
N ILE A 105 -10.36 2.46 -27.49
CA ILE A 105 -11.81 2.43 -27.18
C ILE A 105 -12.11 3.24 -25.92
N VAL A 106 -11.32 3.10 -24.85
CA VAL A 106 -11.50 3.86 -23.60
C VAL A 106 -11.39 5.37 -23.86
N ARG A 107 -10.48 5.81 -24.75
CA ARG A 107 -10.37 7.22 -25.14
C ARG A 107 -11.59 7.70 -25.92
N GLU A 108 -12.10 6.89 -26.85
CA GLU A 108 -13.33 7.20 -27.61
C GLU A 108 -14.54 7.31 -26.69
N VAL A 109 -14.71 6.36 -25.78
CA VAL A 109 -15.76 6.37 -24.76
C VAL A 109 -15.63 7.62 -23.90
N LYS A 110 -14.45 7.92 -23.34
CA LYS A 110 -14.25 9.12 -22.53
C LYS A 110 -14.64 10.39 -23.31
N GLY A 111 -14.24 10.50 -24.58
CA GLY A 111 -14.58 11.64 -25.42
C GLY A 111 -16.09 11.76 -25.72
N ALA A 112 -16.84 10.67 -25.71
CA ALA A 112 -18.29 10.66 -25.93
C ALA A 112 -19.11 11.09 -24.70
N PHE A 113 -18.51 11.10 -23.50
CA PHE A 113 -19.17 11.44 -22.23
C PHE A 113 -18.64 12.74 -21.59
N VAL A 114 -17.85 13.53 -22.33
CA VAL A 114 -17.47 14.89 -21.89
C VAL A 114 -18.51 15.87 -22.44
N ASP A 115 -19.46 16.25 -21.58
CA ASP A 115 -20.19 17.53 -21.67
C ASP A 115 -19.44 18.60 -20.87
#